data_AF-A0A2H0QQX8-F1
#
_entry.id   AF-A0A2H0QQX8-F1
#
_cell.length_a   1.000
_cell.length_b   1.000
_cell.length_c   1.000
_cell.angle_alpha   90.00
_cell.angle_beta   90.00
_cell.angle_gamma   90.00
#
_symmetry.space_group_name_H-M   'P 1'
#
loop_
_entity.id
_entity.type
_entity.pdbx_description
1 polymer ?
#
loop_
_entity_poly.entity_id
_entity_poly.type
_entity_poly.pdbx_seq_one_letter_code
_entity_poly.pdbx_strand_id
1 'polypeptide(L)'
;MDQSNLRRAISVLTTGGTIEKSYDEGDGSLDNRDTIIKDKILSKMRLPYTEIIVQTIMHKDSLYMTEEDRQLVLKVAKEELLTGRPIVILHGTDTMTVTAELLKREIPNPPSPIIFTGAMKPLGFDDSDAAQNVIEALYAAKILAPGIYISFHNQIFNPPFVRKNRDKRTFEFFDPMAVKK
;
A
#
# COMPACT_ATOMS: atom_id res chain seq x y z
N MET A 1 -13.64 27.05 -12.82
CA MET A 1 -12.17 27.21 -12.85
C MET A 1 -11.59 25.83 -13.02
N ASP A 2 -10.79 25.62 -14.04
CA ASP A 2 -10.16 24.34 -14.34
C ASP A 2 -9.17 23.97 -13.21
N GLN A 3 -9.50 22.96 -12.41
CA GLN A 3 -8.65 22.45 -11.32
C GLN A 3 -7.56 21.48 -11.82
N SER A 4 -7.39 21.31 -13.14
CA SER A 4 -6.51 20.31 -13.75
C SER A 4 -5.04 20.41 -13.31
N ASN A 5 -4.58 21.58 -12.87
CA ASN A 5 -3.17 21.84 -12.52
C ASN A 5 -2.91 22.05 -11.02
N LEU A 6 -3.91 21.87 -10.14
CA LEU A 6 -3.69 21.97 -8.70
C LEU A 6 -2.89 20.76 -8.20
N ARG A 7 -1.80 21.03 -7.47
CA ARG A 7 -0.97 20.00 -6.87
C ARG A 7 -1.79 19.26 -5.80
N ARG A 8 -2.07 17.98 -6.02
CA ARG A 8 -2.83 17.14 -5.08
C ARG A 8 -1.87 16.33 -4.22
N ALA A 9 -2.03 16.43 -2.90
CA ALA A 9 -1.27 15.61 -1.97
C ALA A 9 -1.85 14.20 -1.84
N ILE A 10 -0.99 13.20 -1.78
CA ILE A 10 -1.31 11.80 -1.46
C ILE A 10 -0.45 11.40 -0.27
N SER A 11 -1.07 10.78 0.72
CA SER A 11 -0.37 10.25 1.89
C SER A 11 0.03 8.81 1.63
N VAL A 12 1.31 8.50 1.77
CA VAL A 12 1.85 7.15 1.63
C VAL A 12 2.24 6.66 3.02
N LEU A 13 1.48 5.70 3.53
CA LEU A 13 1.73 5.07 4.81
C LEU A 13 2.48 3.76 4.57
N THR A 14 3.66 3.58 5.15
CA THR A 14 4.42 2.31 5.04
C THR A 14 4.41 1.56 6.37
N THR A 15 4.14 0.25 6.30
CA THR A 15 4.27 -0.66 7.46
C THR A 15 5.58 -1.45 7.44
N GLY A 16 6.45 -1.17 6.46
CA GLY A 16 7.60 -2.00 6.14
C GLY A 16 7.23 -3.39 5.62
N GLY A 17 8.27 -4.18 5.31
CA GLY A 17 8.14 -5.51 4.72
C GLY A 17 8.30 -5.53 3.20
N THR A 18 8.94 -6.59 2.69
CA THR A 18 9.32 -6.92 1.29
C THR A 18 9.91 -5.79 0.44
N ILE A 19 9.22 -4.68 0.18
CA ILE A 19 9.73 -3.52 -0.56
C ILE A 19 10.98 -2.93 0.12
N GLU A 20 11.06 -2.94 1.45
CA GLU A 20 12.18 -2.37 2.22
C GLU A 20 13.26 -3.39 2.63
N LYS A 21 13.22 -4.64 2.14
CA LYS A 21 14.31 -5.59 2.37
C LYS A 21 15.55 -5.19 1.56
N SER A 22 16.34 -4.26 2.07
CA SER A 22 17.75 -4.12 1.71
C SER A 22 18.52 -5.17 2.50
N TYR A 23 19.01 -6.21 1.83
CA TYR A 23 20.07 -7.04 2.41
C TYR A 23 21.33 -6.17 2.48
N ASP A 24 21.84 -5.96 3.68
CA ASP A 24 23.17 -5.41 3.90
C ASP A 24 23.94 -6.44 4.73
N GLU A 25 24.93 -7.10 4.10
CA GLU A 25 25.84 -8.02 4.79
C GLU A 25 27.11 -7.31 5.28
N GLY A 26 27.21 -5.97 5.15
CA GLY A 26 28.48 -5.26 5.28
C GLY A 26 28.65 -4.33 6.48
N ASP A 27 27.62 -3.60 6.91
CA ASP A 27 27.88 -2.47 7.80
C ASP A 27 26.73 -2.25 8.79
N GLY A 28 27.09 -2.14 10.07
CA GLY A 28 26.19 -1.85 11.18
C GLY A 28 25.68 -0.40 11.19
N SER A 29 25.58 0.25 10.04
CA SER A 29 25.01 1.58 9.89
C SER A 29 23.50 1.44 9.61
N LEU A 30 22.72 1.69 10.66
CA LEU A 30 21.27 1.86 10.63
C LEU A 30 20.91 3.14 9.84
N ASP A 31 21.18 3.17 8.54
CA ASP A 31 20.82 4.31 7.71
C ASP A 31 19.30 4.42 7.61
N ASN A 32 18.80 5.64 7.80
CA ASN A 32 17.38 6.02 7.91
C ASN A 32 16.50 5.29 6.87
N ARG A 33 15.74 4.28 7.33
CA ARG A 33 14.90 3.41 6.50
C ARG A 33 13.68 4.10 5.88
N ASP A 34 13.33 5.29 6.37
CA ASP A 34 12.30 6.18 5.77
C ASP A 34 12.61 6.61 4.32
N THR A 35 13.86 6.41 3.89
CA THR A 35 14.39 6.95 2.63
C THR A 35 14.29 5.95 1.47
N ILE A 36 14.02 4.66 1.69
CA ILE A 36 14.08 3.65 0.61
C ILE A 36 13.02 3.88 -0.48
N ILE A 37 11.75 4.07 -0.12
CA ILE A 37 10.68 4.31 -1.10
C ILE A 37 10.91 5.67 -1.79
N LYS A 38 11.31 6.69 -1.02
CA LYS A 38 11.64 8.01 -1.55
C LYS A 38 12.77 7.94 -2.57
N ASP A 39 13.86 7.25 -2.24
CA ASP A 39 15.08 7.23 -3.03
C ASP A 39 15.04 6.25 -4.20
N LYS A 40 14.33 5.12 -4.06
CA LYS A 40 14.33 4.07 -5.10
C LYS A 40 13.14 4.14 -6.04
N ILE A 41 11.99 4.67 -5.60
CA ILE A 41 10.77 4.76 -6.41
C ILE A 41 10.42 6.23 -6.68
N LEU A 42 10.18 7.03 -5.64
CA LEU A 42 9.64 8.40 -5.82
C LEU A 42 10.62 9.33 -6.55
N SER A 43 11.92 9.22 -6.28
CA SER A 43 12.98 10.02 -6.93
C SER A 43 13.05 9.83 -8.44
N LYS A 44 12.62 8.65 -8.94
CA LYS A 44 12.59 8.30 -10.36
C LYS A 44 11.34 8.80 -11.07
N MET A 45 10.35 9.29 -10.31
CA MET A 45 9.08 9.78 -10.85
C MET A 45 9.10 11.29 -11.07
N ARG A 46 8.48 11.73 -12.16
CA ARG A 46 8.19 13.15 -12.40
C ARG A 46 6.76 13.45 -11.96
N LEU A 47 6.61 14.14 -10.82
CA LEU A 47 5.31 14.40 -10.17
C LEU A 47 4.96 15.91 -10.11
N PRO A 48 4.80 16.61 -11.25
CA PRO A 48 4.53 18.06 -11.25
C PRO A 48 3.20 18.44 -10.58
N TYR A 49 2.22 17.53 -10.59
CA TYR A 49 0.86 17.76 -10.07
C TYR A 49 0.54 16.92 -8.83
N THR A 50 1.54 16.28 -8.23
CA THR A 50 1.30 15.38 -7.11
C THR A 50 2.39 15.55 -6.06
N GLU A 51 1.95 15.82 -4.84
CA GLU A 51 2.81 15.86 -3.67
C GLU A 51 2.66 14.54 -2.92
N ILE A 52 3.77 13.90 -2.57
CA ILE A 52 3.76 12.63 -1.84
C ILE A 52 4.26 12.88 -0.44
N ILE A 53 3.42 12.56 0.54
CA ILE A 53 3.74 12.73 1.96
C ILE A 53 3.85 11.34 2.56
N VAL A 54 5.10 10.92 2.81
CA VAL A 54 5.41 9.59 3.31
C VAL A 54 5.47 9.61 4.83
N GLN A 55 4.76 8.69 5.47
CA GLN A 55 4.82 8.44 6.89
C GLN A 55 5.04 6.94 7.14
N THR A 56 6.01 6.63 7.98
CA THR A 56 6.27 5.26 8.44
C THR A 56 5.42 4.97 9.67
N ILE A 57 4.63 3.90 9.61
CA ILE A 57 3.85 3.38 10.74
C ILE A 57 4.70 2.44 11.58
N MET A 58 5.42 1.53 10.92
CA MET A 58 6.28 0.51 11.53
C MET A 58 7.23 -0.08 10.47
N HIS A 59 8.13 -0.98 10.89
CA HIS A 59 8.94 -1.80 9.99
C HIS A 59 8.79 -3.29 10.34
N LYS A 60 7.69 -3.91 9.90
CA LYS A 60 7.38 -5.30 10.24
C LYS A 60 7.03 -6.12 9.01
N ASP A 61 7.56 -7.33 8.91
CA ASP A 61 7.12 -8.27 7.89
C ASP A 61 5.66 -8.66 8.16
N SER A 62 4.82 -8.62 7.12
CA SER A 62 3.40 -8.96 7.21
C SER A 62 3.13 -10.34 7.81
N LEU A 63 4.06 -11.29 7.67
CA LEU A 63 3.97 -12.62 8.28
C LEU A 63 3.98 -12.58 9.81
N TYR A 64 4.54 -11.53 10.41
CA TYR A 64 4.61 -11.36 11.86
C TYR A 64 3.67 -10.28 12.39
N MET A 65 2.86 -9.66 11.54
CA MET A 65 1.89 -8.65 11.97
C MET A 65 0.81 -9.27 12.86
N THR A 66 0.69 -8.74 14.07
CA THR A 66 -0.33 -9.09 15.05
C THR A 66 -1.59 -8.24 14.85
N GLU A 67 -2.61 -8.49 15.66
CA GLU A 67 -3.83 -7.68 15.59
C GLU A 67 -3.57 -6.25 16.06
N GLU A 68 -2.73 -6.07 17.08
CA GLU A 68 -2.32 -4.77 17.59
C GLU A 68 -1.62 -3.93 16.51
N ASP A 69 -0.78 -4.55 15.68
CA ASP A 69 -0.15 -3.89 14.55
C ASP A 69 -1.20 -3.40 13.53
N ARG A 70 -2.21 -4.23 13.24
CA ARG A 70 -3.30 -3.86 12.33
C ARG A 70 -4.19 -2.76 12.90
N GLN A 71 -4.44 -2.78 14.21
CA GLN A 71 -5.13 -1.71 14.92
C GLN A 71 -4.33 -0.40 14.88
N LEU A 72 -3.00 -0.46 14.93
CA LEU A 72 -2.14 0.71 14.74
C LEU A 72 -2.27 1.26 13.31
N VAL A 73 -2.27 0.41 12.28
CA VAL A 73 -2.51 0.83 10.89
C VAL A 73 -3.87 1.51 10.76
N LEU A 74 -4.92 0.91 11.32
CA LEU A 74 -6.27 1.48 11.34
C LEU A 74 -6.29 2.86 12.01
N LYS A 75 -5.65 2.99 13.17
CA LYS A 75 -5.58 4.25 13.92
C LYS A 75 -4.91 5.34 13.08
N VAL A 76 -3.73 5.09 12.53
CA VAL A 76 -3.00 6.07 11.71
C VAL A 76 -3.80 6.42 10.44
N ALA A 77 -4.43 5.44 9.79
CA ALA A 77 -5.28 5.71 8.62
C ALA A 77 -6.47 6.61 8.98
N LYS A 78 -7.13 6.40 10.13
CA LYS A 78 -8.23 7.26 10.60
C LYS A 78 -7.78 8.68 10.86
N GLU A 79 -6.64 8.87 11.52
CA GLU A 79 -6.05 10.18 11.77
C GLU A 79 -5.70 10.88 10.45
N GLU A 80 -5.10 10.14 9.50
CA GLU A 80 -4.69 10.67 8.21
C GLU A 80 -5.88 11.07 7.32
N LEU A 81 -6.99 10.33 7.37
CA LEU A 81 -8.22 10.67 6.66
C LEU A 81 -8.80 12.03 7.05
N LEU A 82 -8.49 12.56 8.25
CA LEU A 82 -8.92 13.89 8.69
C LEU A 82 -8.36 15.02 7.80
N THR A 83 -7.28 14.74 7.06
CA THR A 83 -6.69 15.69 6.11
C THR A 83 -7.42 15.75 4.77
N GLY A 84 -8.33 14.79 4.50
CA GLY A 84 -9.03 14.66 3.22
C GLY A 84 -8.16 14.16 2.05
N ARG A 85 -6.89 13.82 2.30
CA ARG A 85 -5.97 13.29 1.29
C ARG A 85 -6.32 11.83 0.96
N PRO A 86 -6.18 11.39 -0.31
CA PRO A 86 -6.09 9.97 -0.63
C PRO A 86 -4.91 9.31 0.10
N ILE A 87 -5.08 8.05 0.48
CA ILE A 87 -4.07 7.29 1.21
C ILE A 87 -3.63 6.10 0.34
N VAL A 88 -2.33 5.89 0.25
CA VAL A 88 -1.73 4.63 -0.24
C VAL A 88 -1.04 3.97 0.95
N ILE A 89 -1.38 2.71 1.23
CA ILE A 89 -0.78 1.92 2.30
C ILE A 89 0.13 0.86 1.66
N LEU A 90 1.44 1.01 1.88
CA LEU A 90 2.44 0.02 1.50
C LEU A 90 2.51 -1.04 2.59
N HIS A 91 2.13 -2.26 2.23
CA HIS A 91 1.94 -3.36 3.15
C HIS A 91 2.54 -4.65 2.58
N GLY A 92 3.06 -5.52 3.46
CA GLY A 92 3.49 -6.85 3.05
C GLY A 92 2.32 -7.70 2.56
N THR A 93 2.54 -8.49 1.50
CA THR A 93 1.45 -9.13 0.74
C THR A 93 0.77 -10.29 1.45
N ASP A 94 1.40 -10.90 2.47
CA ASP A 94 0.86 -12.11 3.11
C ASP A 94 -0.38 -11.86 3.96
N THR A 95 -0.46 -10.70 4.63
CA THR A 95 -1.60 -10.34 5.49
C THR A 95 -2.31 -9.06 5.06
N MET A 96 -1.98 -8.53 3.87
CA MET A 96 -2.59 -7.31 3.31
C MET A 96 -4.12 -7.37 3.26
N THR A 97 -4.70 -8.50 2.84
CA THR A 97 -6.16 -8.65 2.75
C THR A 97 -6.81 -8.59 4.12
N VAL A 98 -6.18 -9.17 5.15
CA VAL A 98 -6.66 -9.13 6.54
C VAL A 98 -6.72 -7.68 7.04
N THR A 99 -5.65 -6.90 6.82
CA THR A 99 -5.61 -5.49 7.22
C THR A 99 -6.61 -4.66 6.41
N ALA A 100 -6.72 -4.88 5.10
CA ALA A 100 -7.65 -4.15 4.25
C ALA A 100 -9.12 -4.43 4.62
N GLU A 101 -9.47 -5.66 4.97
CA GLU A 101 -10.79 -6.04 5.47
C GLU A 101 -11.11 -5.41 6.82
N LEU A 102 -10.14 -5.37 7.74
CA LEU A 102 -10.28 -4.64 9.00
C LEU A 102 -10.63 -3.17 8.73
N LEU A 103 -9.85 -2.47 7.90
CA LEU A 103 -10.13 -1.06 7.60
C LEU A 103 -11.49 -0.90 6.89
N LYS A 104 -11.87 -1.82 5.99
CA LYS A 104 -13.16 -1.80 5.28
C LYS A 104 -14.33 -1.85 6.25
N ARG A 105 -14.22 -2.68 7.30
CA ARG A 105 -15.24 -2.82 8.33
C ARG A 105 -15.30 -1.60 9.25
N GLU A 106 -14.13 -1.10 9.66
CA GLU A 106 -14.02 -0.04 10.68
C GLU A 106 -14.12 1.38 10.11
N ILE A 107 -14.09 1.53 8.78
CA ILE A 107 -14.22 2.79 8.03
C ILE A 107 -15.18 2.58 6.84
N PRO A 108 -16.49 2.47 7.07
CA PRO A 108 -17.45 2.14 6.01
C PRO A 108 -17.59 3.26 4.96
N ASN A 109 -17.39 4.52 5.35
CA ASN A 109 -17.55 5.69 4.47
C ASN A 109 -16.34 6.62 4.59
N PRO A 110 -15.16 6.23 4.07
CA PRO A 110 -14.00 7.11 4.10
C PRO A 110 -14.26 8.35 3.21
N PRO A 111 -13.75 9.54 3.55
CA PRO A 111 -13.91 10.74 2.73
C PRO A 111 -13.05 10.75 1.46
N SER A 112 -12.03 9.88 1.39
CA SER A 112 -11.08 9.74 0.29
C SER A 112 -10.72 8.26 0.09
N PRO A 113 -10.17 7.85 -1.06
CA PRO A 113 -9.79 6.46 -1.27
C PRO A 113 -8.55 6.07 -0.44
N ILE A 114 -8.56 4.83 0.06
CA ILE A 114 -7.41 4.15 0.66
C ILE A 114 -7.03 2.97 -0.25
N ILE A 115 -5.81 2.98 -0.75
CA ILE A 115 -5.29 1.96 -1.67
C ILE A 115 -4.18 1.17 -0.99
N PHE A 116 -4.41 -0.10 -0.72
CA PHE A 116 -3.38 -1.03 -0.30
C PHE A 116 -2.56 -1.48 -1.50
N THR A 117 -1.25 -1.57 -1.34
CA THR A 117 -0.34 -2.15 -2.33
C THR A 117 0.91 -2.69 -1.66
N GLY A 118 1.72 -3.40 -2.42
CA GLY A 118 2.95 -4.03 -1.95
C GLY A 118 3.76 -4.58 -3.11
N ALA A 119 4.61 -5.57 -2.84
CA ALA A 119 5.36 -6.26 -3.88
C ALA A 119 5.48 -7.75 -3.56
N MET A 120 5.48 -8.58 -4.59
CA MET A 120 5.83 -10.00 -4.49
C MET A 120 7.33 -10.20 -4.42
N LYS A 121 8.10 -9.32 -5.06
CA LYS A 121 9.57 -9.31 -5.03
C LYS A 121 10.09 -8.03 -4.36
N PRO A 122 11.07 -8.14 -3.44
CA PRO A 122 11.68 -6.98 -2.81
C PRO A 122 12.24 -5.96 -3.80
N LEU A 123 12.22 -4.68 -3.44
CA LEU A 123 12.69 -3.58 -4.30
C LEU A 123 14.20 -3.64 -4.62
N GLY A 124 14.96 -4.48 -3.91
CA GLY A 124 16.38 -4.72 -4.17
C GLY A 124 16.67 -5.57 -5.42
N PHE A 125 15.66 -6.20 -6.02
CA PHE A 125 15.82 -7.03 -7.21
C PHE A 125 15.47 -6.23 -8.47
N ASP A 126 16.25 -6.42 -9.55
CA ASP A 126 16.04 -5.73 -10.83
C ASP A 126 14.66 -6.02 -11.45
N ASP A 127 14.12 -7.20 -11.20
CA ASP A 127 12.83 -7.67 -11.69
C ASP A 127 11.69 -7.50 -10.66
N SER A 128 11.86 -6.57 -9.71
CA SER A 128 10.87 -6.24 -8.69
C SER A 128 9.62 -5.57 -9.28
N ASP A 129 8.45 -6.02 -8.83
CA ASP A 129 7.14 -5.46 -9.12
C ASP A 129 6.78 -4.23 -8.26
N ALA A 130 7.64 -3.87 -7.29
CA ALA A 130 7.37 -2.80 -6.34
C ALA A 130 7.11 -1.44 -7.00
N ALA A 131 7.94 -1.06 -7.98
CA ALA A 131 7.79 0.22 -8.66
C ALA A 131 6.47 0.30 -9.45
N GLN A 132 6.14 -0.78 -10.17
CA GLN A 132 4.87 -0.89 -10.90
C GLN A 132 3.68 -0.73 -9.94
N ASN A 133 3.63 -1.55 -8.89
CA ASN A 133 2.49 -1.59 -7.98
C ASN A 133 2.30 -0.27 -7.22
N VAL A 134 3.39 0.44 -6.86
CA VAL A 134 3.32 1.76 -6.21
C VAL A 134 2.79 2.82 -7.17
N ILE A 135 3.28 2.86 -8.42
CA ILE A 135 2.81 3.81 -9.44
C ILE A 135 1.31 3.61 -9.71
N GLU A 136 0.89 2.36 -9.88
CA GLU A 136 -0.51 2.00 -10.09
C GLU A 136 -1.38 2.43 -8.90
N ALA A 137 -0.92 2.21 -7.67
CA ALA A 137 -1.66 2.61 -6.47
C ALA A 137 -1.77 4.13 -6.32
N LEU A 138 -0.69 4.89 -6.61
CA LEU A 138 -0.71 6.35 -6.62
C LEU A 138 -1.70 6.90 -7.65
N TYR A 139 -1.78 6.27 -8.82
CA TYR A 139 -2.74 6.65 -9.85
C TYR A 139 -4.18 6.33 -9.42
N ALA A 140 -4.41 5.11 -8.90
CA ALA A 140 -5.70 4.68 -8.38
C ALA A 140 -6.24 5.62 -7.29
N ALA A 141 -5.37 6.09 -6.39
CA ALA A 141 -5.71 7.02 -5.32
C ALA A 141 -6.24 8.38 -5.84
N LYS A 142 -5.95 8.76 -7.10
CA LYS A 142 -6.43 10.00 -7.72
C LYS A 142 -7.76 9.85 -8.43
N ILE A 143 -8.05 8.67 -8.97
CA ILE A 143 -9.18 8.46 -9.89
C ILE A 143 -10.33 7.67 -9.27
N LEU A 144 -10.07 6.87 -8.23
CA LEU A 144 -11.10 6.08 -7.59
C LEU A 144 -11.95 6.95 -6.66
N ALA A 145 -13.23 6.63 -6.60
CA ALA A 145 -14.14 7.18 -5.60
C ALA A 145 -13.71 6.77 -4.18
N PRO A 146 -14.19 7.47 -3.13
CA PRO A 146 -13.88 7.07 -1.76
C PRO A 146 -14.27 5.62 -1.48
N GLY A 147 -13.34 4.89 -0.87
CA GLY A 147 -13.44 3.46 -0.64
C GLY A 147 -12.09 2.86 -0.25
N ILE A 148 -12.08 1.57 0.05
CA ILE A 148 -10.87 0.82 0.41
C ILE A 148 -10.67 -0.27 -0.63
N TYR A 149 -9.48 -0.28 -1.22
CA TYR A 149 -9.12 -1.10 -2.38
C TYR A 149 -7.72 -1.68 -2.21
N ILE A 150 -7.41 -2.73 -2.98
CA ILE A 150 -6.05 -3.23 -3.21
C ILE A 150 -5.71 -2.96 -4.68
N SER A 151 -4.55 -2.38 -4.96
CA SER A 151 -4.01 -2.21 -6.31
C SER A 151 -2.79 -3.11 -6.48
N PHE A 152 -2.85 -4.05 -7.42
CA PHE A 152 -1.76 -5.00 -7.63
C PHE A 152 -1.75 -5.52 -9.07
N HIS A 153 -0.57 -5.52 -9.72
CA HIS A 153 -0.38 -6.03 -11.09
C HIS A 153 -1.46 -5.57 -12.09
N ASN A 154 -1.66 -4.25 -12.19
CA ASN A 154 -2.62 -3.60 -13.07
C ASN A 154 -4.09 -3.89 -12.78
N GLN A 155 -4.41 -4.42 -11.61
CA GLN A 155 -5.78 -4.74 -11.23
C GLN A 155 -6.17 -4.07 -9.91
N ILE A 156 -7.40 -3.57 -9.85
CA ILE A 156 -8.03 -3.07 -8.63
C ILE A 156 -8.94 -4.15 -8.06
N PHE A 157 -8.72 -4.46 -6.78
CA PHE A 157 -9.53 -5.42 -6.03
C PHE A 157 -10.29 -4.71 -4.90
N ASN A 158 -11.50 -5.20 -4.62
CA ASN A 158 -12.37 -4.69 -3.57
C ASN A 158 -12.54 -5.78 -2.49
N PRO A 159 -11.87 -5.68 -1.33
CA PRO A 159 -12.06 -6.60 -0.21
C PRO A 159 -13.54 -6.70 0.22
N PRO A 160 -14.01 -7.85 0.76
CA PRO A 160 -13.21 -8.95 1.32
C PRO A 160 -12.93 -10.13 0.39
N PHE A 161 -13.54 -10.20 -0.81
CA PHE A 161 -13.46 -11.40 -1.66
C PHE A 161 -12.18 -11.49 -2.49
N VAL A 162 -11.04 -11.20 -1.85
CA VAL A 162 -9.72 -11.07 -2.47
C VAL A 162 -8.71 -11.87 -1.66
N ARG A 163 -7.85 -12.63 -2.32
CA ARG A 163 -6.77 -13.39 -1.64
C ARG A 163 -5.48 -13.35 -2.42
N LYS A 164 -4.36 -13.55 -1.72
CA LYS A 164 -3.05 -13.78 -2.35
C LYS A 164 -3.03 -15.17 -2.99
N ASN A 165 -2.86 -15.22 -4.31
CA ASN A 165 -2.54 -16.45 -5.03
C ASN A 165 -1.02 -16.64 -5.03
N ARG A 166 -0.54 -17.62 -4.25
CA ARG A 166 0.89 -17.92 -4.12
C ARG A 166 1.49 -18.54 -5.39
N ASP A 167 0.72 -19.34 -6.11
CA ASP A 167 1.17 -20.04 -7.31
C ASP A 167 1.38 -19.06 -8.47
N LYS A 168 0.39 -18.17 -8.68
CA LYS A 168 0.45 -17.11 -9.69
C LYS A 168 1.25 -15.88 -9.24
N ARG A 169 1.67 -15.84 -7.97
CA ARG A 169 2.35 -14.70 -7.33
C ARG A 169 1.60 -13.38 -7.60
N THR A 170 0.30 -13.35 -7.32
CA THR A 170 -0.55 -12.16 -7.49
C THR A 170 -1.75 -12.21 -6.54
N PHE A 171 -2.70 -11.29 -6.68
CA PHE A 171 -4.00 -11.35 -6.01
C PHE A 171 -5.08 -11.81 -6.98
N GLU A 172 -6.10 -12.48 -6.46
CA GLU A 172 -7.26 -12.92 -7.23
C GLU A 172 -8.55 -12.74 -6.43
N PHE A 173 -9.66 -12.60 -7.15
CA PHE A 173 -10.97 -12.76 -6.56
C PHE A 173 -11.23 -14.23 -6.26
N PHE A 174 -11.96 -14.50 -5.18
CA PHE A 174 -12.46 -15.84 -4.90
C PHE A 174 -13.95 -15.78 -4.56
N ASP A 175 -14.67 -16.82 -4.95
CA ASP A 175 -16.06 -17.00 -4.54
C ASP A 175 -16.07 -17.77 -3.20
N PRO A 176 -16.56 -17.16 -2.10
CA PRO A 176 -16.67 -17.85 -0.81
C PRO A 176 -17.64 -19.04 -0.85
N MET A 177 -18.52 -19.13 -1.85
CA MET A 177 -19.49 -20.23 -2.01
C MET A 177 -18.99 -21.37 -2.90
N ALA A 178 -17.84 -21.22 -3.58
CA ALA A 178 -17.32 -22.25 -4.49
C ALA A 178 -16.78 -23.52 -3.77
N VAL A 179 -16.64 -23.50 -2.44
CA VAL A 179 -16.24 -24.67 -1.64
C VAL A 179 -17.46 -25.39 -1.07
N LYS A 180 -18.30 -25.94 -1.96
CA LYS A 180 -19.28 -27.01 -1.65
C LYS A 180 -19.44 -27.91 -2.87
N LYS A 181 -18.47 -28.77 -3.12
CA LYS A 181 -18.62 -30.01 -3.89
C LYS A 181 -17.66 -31.06 -3.37
#